data_AF-A0A662A054-F1
#
_entry.id   AF-A0A662A054-F1
#
_cell.length_a   1.000
_cell.length_b   1.000
_cell.length_c   1.000
_cell.angle_alpha   90.00
_cell.angle_beta   90.00
_cell.angle_gamma   90.00
#
_symmetry.space_group_name_H-M   'P 1'
#
loop_
_entity.id
_entity.type
_entity.pdbx_description
1 polymer ?
#
loop_
_entity_poly.entity_id
_entity_poly.type
_entity_poly.pdbx_seq_one_letter_code
_entity_poly.pdbx_strand_id
1 'polypeptide(L)' 'DDYIHYNSPRALTVREMARLQSFDDSFVFQGKRSTGGNNRKTEVPQYTLVGNAVPPLLARAVATEILKNIK' A
#
# COMPACT_ATOMS: atom_id res chain seq x y z
N ASP A 1 -7.53 -11.73 -6.57
CA ASP A 1 -6.51 -12.22 -7.50
C ASP A 1 -5.14 -11.91 -6.94
N ASP A 2 -4.42 -12.95 -6.56
CA ASP A 2 -3.10 -12.82 -5.95
C ASP A 2 -2.05 -12.67 -7.05
N TYR A 3 -1.30 -11.57 -7.02
CA TYR A 3 -0.18 -11.35 -7.93
C TYR A 3 1.01 -12.22 -7.52
N ILE A 4 1.52 -13.01 -8.47
CA ILE A 4 2.68 -13.89 -8.25
C ILE A 4 3.95 -13.14 -8.63
N HIS A 5 4.98 -13.28 -7.78
CA HIS A 5 6.28 -12.70 -8.03
C HIS A 5 6.91 -13.28 -9.31
N TYR A 6 7.40 -12.42 -10.20
CA TYR A 6 7.81 -12.81 -11.56
C TYR A 6 8.87 -13.93 -11.61
N ASN A 7 9.80 -13.96 -10.64
CA ASN A 7 10.92 -14.90 -10.60
C ASN A 7 10.84 -15.93 -9.45
N SER A 8 9.75 -15.94 -8.67
CA SER A 8 9.66 -16.82 -7.50
C SER A 8 8.20 -17.25 -7.29
N PRO A 9 7.91 -18.54 -7.07
CA PRO A 9 6.54 -19.05 -6.96
C PRO A 9 5.92 -18.70 -5.59
N ARG A 10 5.75 -17.40 -5.32
CA ARG A 10 5.13 -16.83 -4.13
C ARG A 10 4.36 -15.56 -4.49
N ALA A 11 3.44 -15.16 -3.63
CA ALA A 11 2.82 -13.84 -3.74
C ALA A 11 3.85 -12.71 -3.49
N LEU A 12 3.51 -11.51 -3.95
CA LEU A 12 4.24 -10.30 -3.57
C LEU A 12 4.16 -10.08 -2.05
N THR A 13 5.27 -9.65 -1.47
CA THR A 13 5.33 -9.21 -0.07
C THR A 13 4.69 -7.84 0.09
N VAL A 14 4.27 -7.52 1.32
CA VAL A 14 3.77 -6.17 1.68
C VAL A 14 4.74 -5.07 1.23
N ARG A 15 6.06 -5.30 1.38
CA ARG A 15 7.09 -4.32 1.01
C ARG A 15 7.22 -4.15 -0.51
N GLU A 16 7.12 -5.22 -1.29
CA GLU A 16 7.12 -5.14 -2.74
C GLU A 16 5.90 -4.36 -3.24
N MET A 17 4.71 -4.63 -2.68
CA MET A 17 3.50 -3.88 -3.00
C MET A 17 3.62 -2.40 -2.59
N ALA A 18 4.21 -2.10 -1.43
CA ALA A 18 4.42 -0.73 -0.98
C ALA A 18 5.31 0.07 -1.94
N ARG A 19 6.37 -0.55 -2.49
CA ARG A 19 7.23 0.07 -3.50
C ARG A 19 6.48 0.36 -4.80
N LEU A 20 5.61 -0.56 -5.25
CA LEU A 20 4.75 -0.33 -6.42
C LEU A 20 3.79 0.84 -6.18
N GLN A 21 3.32 1.01 -4.94
CA GLN A 21 2.54 2.15 -4.49
C GLN A 21 3.39 3.38 -4.18
N SER A 22 4.68 3.42 -4.54
CA SER A 22 5.60 4.54 -4.35
C SER A 22 5.87 4.96 -2.89
N PHE A 23 5.64 4.07 -1.93
CA PHE A 23 6.05 4.30 -0.54
C PHE A 23 7.57 4.17 -0.38
N ASP A 24 8.15 5.05 0.42
CA ASP A 24 9.55 4.97 0.81
C ASP A 24 9.84 3.72 1.66
N ASP A 25 11.08 3.21 1.60
CA ASP A 25 11.54 2.03 2.34
C ASP A 25 11.47 2.19 3.87
N SER A 26 11.54 3.44 4.36
CA SER A 26 11.38 3.78 5.78
C SER A 26 9.94 3.77 6.28
N PHE A 27 8.93 3.77 5.39
CA PHE A 27 7.53 3.80 5.82
C PHE A 27 7.08 2.45 6.41
N VAL A 28 6.56 2.48 7.64
CA VAL A 28 6.16 1.29 8.40
C VAL A 28 4.65 1.12 8.41
N PHE A 29 4.17 0.03 7.83
CA PHE A 29 2.78 -0.41 7.96
C PHE A 29 2.61 -1.21 9.26
N GLN A 30 1.71 -0.76 10.13
CA GLN A 30 1.42 -1.43 11.40
C GLN A 30 0.31 -2.47 11.26
N GLY A 31 0.23 -3.41 12.21
CA GLY A 31 -0.78 -4.48 12.22
C GLY A 31 -0.27 -5.82 11.66
N LYS A 32 -1.15 -6.81 11.57
CA LYS A 32 -0.82 -8.15 11.06
C LYS A 32 -0.61 -8.11 9.55
N ARG A 33 0.28 -8.97 9.03
CA ARG A 33 0.55 -9.06 7.57
C ARG A 33 -0.71 -9.40 6.78
N SER A 34 -1.41 -10.46 7.18
CA SER A 34 -2.69 -10.91 6.62
C SER A 34 -3.64 -11.28 7.74
N THR A 35 -4.95 -11.19 7.50
CA THR A 35 -6.00 -11.61 8.43
C THR A 35 -6.89 -12.65 7.76
N GLY A 36 -7.00 -13.81 8.40
CA GLY A 36 -7.87 -14.91 7.97
C GLY A 36 -9.18 -14.93 8.74
N GLY A 37 -10.24 -15.46 8.12
CA GLY A 37 -11.51 -15.77 8.78
C GLY A 37 -12.35 -14.55 9.17
N ASN A 38 -13.13 -14.68 10.25
CA ASN A 38 -14.13 -13.71 10.70
C ASN A 38 -13.55 -12.35 11.14
N ASN A 39 -12.23 -12.29 11.37
CA ASN A 39 -11.55 -11.09 11.85
C ASN A 39 -11.23 -10.06 10.75
N ARG A 40 -11.49 -10.35 9.47
CA ARG A 40 -11.34 -9.36 8.39
C ARG A 40 -12.26 -8.14 8.53
N LYS A 41 -13.37 -8.27 9.26
CA LYS A 41 -14.29 -7.16 9.56
C LYS A 41 -13.75 -6.19 10.59
N THR A 42 -12.86 -6.65 11.47
CA THR A 42 -12.39 -5.89 12.64
C THR A 42 -10.90 -5.53 12.55
N GLU A 43 -10.12 -6.30 11.79
CA GLU A 43 -8.69 -6.08 11.61
C GLU A 43 -8.39 -5.72 10.15
N VAL A 44 -7.71 -4.58 9.95
CA VAL A 44 -7.22 -4.15 8.63
C VAL A 44 -5.75 -4.60 8.49
N PRO A 45 -5.46 -5.67 7.72
CA PRO A 45 -4.10 -6.17 7.58
C PRO A 45 -3.24 -5.21 6.76
N GLN A 46 -1.92 -5.37 6.87
CA GLN A 46 -0.96 -4.56 6.13
C GLN A 46 -1.18 -4.60 4.61
N TYR A 47 -1.52 -5.76 4.04
CA TYR A 47 -1.87 -5.86 2.62
C TYR A 47 -3.05 -4.97 2.22
N THR A 48 -4.07 -4.87 3.07
CA THR A 48 -5.22 -3.99 2.83
C THR A 48 -4.85 -2.53 2.99
N LEU A 49 -3.99 -2.18 3.97
CA LEU A 49 -3.48 -0.82 4.12
C LEU A 49 -2.71 -0.36 2.87
N VAL A 50 -1.81 -1.20 2.34
CA VAL A 50 -1.06 -0.88 1.13
C VAL A 50 -1.97 -0.83 -0.10
N GLY A 51 -2.88 -1.80 -0.24
CA GLY A 51 -3.76 -1.90 -1.42
C GLY A 51 -4.76 -0.77 -1.55
N ASN A 52 -5.28 -0.25 -0.42
CA ASN A 52 -6.26 0.83 -0.41
C ASN A 52 -5.62 2.23 -0.35
N ALA A 53 -4.31 2.33 -0.14
CA ALA A 53 -3.63 3.61 -0.03
C ALA A 53 -3.56 4.34 -1.38
N VAL A 54 -3.56 5.68 -1.32
CA VAL A 54 -3.19 6.51 -2.46
C VAL A 54 -1.66 6.56 -2.56
N PRO A 55 -1.06 6.32 -3.74
CA PRO A 55 0.39 6.37 -3.90
C PRO A 55 0.96 7.75 -3.47
N PRO A 56 1.99 7.82 -2.61
CA PRO A 56 2.55 9.10 -2.16
C PRO A 56 3.01 10.04 -3.28
N LEU A 57 3.56 9.50 -4.38
CA LEU A 57 3.97 10.33 -5.51
C LEU A 57 2.77 10.97 -6.22
N LEU A 58 1.65 10.24 -6.36
CA LEU A 58 0.42 10.77 -6.93
C LEU A 58 -0.18 11.85 -6.01
N ALA A 59 -0.26 11.55 -4.71
CA ALA A 59 -0.76 12.51 -3.72
C ALA A 59 0.06 13.81 -3.74
N ARG A 60 1.39 13.72 -3.83
CA ARG A 60 2.29 14.88 -3.94
C ARG A 60 2.03 15.70 -5.20
N ALA A 61 1.85 15.05 -6.35
CA ALA A 61 1.57 15.73 -7.60
C ALA A 61 0.25 16.51 -7.55
N VAL A 62 -0.82 15.88 -7.03
CA VAL A 62 -2.12 16.52 -6.84
C VAL A 62 -2.03 17.69 -5.85
N ALA A 63 -1.39 17.48 -4.70
CA ALA A 63 -1.22 18.54 -3.69
C ALA A 63 -0.42 19.74 -4.24
N THR A 64 0.60 19.48 -5.07
CA THR A 64 1.39 20.53 -5.72
C THR A 64 0.53 21.37 -6.66
N GLU A 65 -0.36 20.74 -7.44
CA GLU A 65 -1.27 21.51 -8.29
C GLU A 65 -2.31 22.29 -7.49
N ILE A 66 -2.85 21.71 -6.43
CA ILE A 66 -3.76 22.43 -5.53
C ILE A 66 -3.05 23.68 -4.96
N LEU A 67 -1.81 23.56 -4.48
CA LEU A 67 -1.04 24.68 -3.93
C LEU A 67 -0.79 25.83 -4.93
N LYS A 68 -0.65 25.53 -6.23
CA LYS A 68 -0.54 26.58 -7.26
C LYS A 68 -1.84 27.35 -7.46
N ASN A 69 -2.97 26.73 -7.17
CA ASN A 69 -4.31 27.25 -7.45
C ASN A 69 -5.04 27.77 -6.21
N ILE A 70 -4.52 27.52 -5.01
CA ILE A 70 -5.00 28.13 -3.77
C ILE A 70 -4.20 29.42 -3.54
N LYS A 71 -4.87 30.57 -3.71
CA LYS A 71 -4.41 31.90 -3.27
C LYS A 71 -5.05 32.23 -1.93
#